data_AF-G2YAV5-F1
#
_entry.id   AF-G2YAV5-F1
#
_cell.length_a   1.000
_cell.length_b   1.000
_cell.length_c   1.000
_cell.angle_alpha   90.00
_cell.angle_beta   90.00
_cell.angle_gamma   90.00
#
_symmetry.space_group_name_H-M   'P 1'
#
loop_
_entity.id
_entity.type
_entity.pdbx_description
1 polymer ?
#
loop_
_entity_poly.entity_id
_entity_poly.type
_entity_poly.pdbx_seq_one_letter_code
_entity_poly.pdbx_strand_id
1 'polypeptide(L)'
;MRPSPDFQSFPPPTLPGEQPSDTAPQDFYRQPPPLGQGNVHAPPTNQIYQSEPPPSDTFTAPIVPPVTQSRGQLNTDDEAIAKAQKHARWAISALNFEDAETAVKELRAALQTLGAQ
;
A
#
# COMPACT_ATOMS: atom_id res chain seq x y z
N MET A 1 2.13 60.30 -21.15
CA MET A 1 2.77 59.24 -20.33
C MET A 1 3.06 58.06 -21.24
N ARG A 2 4.34 57.71 -21.45
CA ARG A 2 4.75 56.56 -22.27
C ARG A 2 4.89 55.35 -21.34
N PRO A 3 4.38 54.15 -21.68
CA PRO A 3 4.65 52.95 -20.88
C PRO A 3 6.11 52.50 -21.08
N SER A 4 6.80 52.17 -19.98
CA SER A 4 8.15 51.62 -19.98
C SER A 4 8.16 50.18 -20.51
N PRO A 5 9.16 49.75 -21.31
CA PRO A 5 9.22 48.42 -21.90
C PRO A 5 10.04 47.44 -21.02
N ASP A 6 9.84 47.45 -19.70
CA ASP A 6 10.70 46.72 -18.74
C ASP A 6 10.03 45.49 -18.09
N PHE A 7 8.96 44.97 -18.69
CA PHE A 7 8.44 43.63 -18.39
C PHE A 7 8.92 42.62 -19.44
N GLN A 8 10.20 42.66 -19.77
CA GLN A 8 10.86 41.54 -20.44
C GLN A 8 10.93 40.39 -19.43
N SER A 9 9.99 39.44 -19.55
CA SER A 9 10.10 38.11 -18.93
C SER A 9 11.51 37.58 -19.17
N PHE A 10 12.30 37.48 -18.10
CA PHE A 10 13.55 36.76 -18.16
C PHE A 10 13.23 35.30 -18.47
N PRO A 11 13.88 34.67 -19.46
CA PRO A 11 13.73 33.24 -19.69
C PRO A 11 14.21 32.50 -18.42
N PRO A 12 13.57 31.39 -18.05
CA PRO A 12 14.06 30.58 -16.94
C PRO A 12 15.51 30.16 -17.23
N PRO A 13 16.37 30.08 -16.21
CA PRO A 13 17.74 29.64 -16.39
C PRO A 13 17.72 28.18 -16.87
N THR A 14 18.14 27.94 -18.11
CA THR A 14 18.30 26.59 -18.65
C THR A 14 19.49 25.93 -17.95
N LEU A 15 19.24 24.86 -17.19
CA LEU A 15 20.31 24.02 -16.66
C LEU A 15 20.84 23.13 -17.81
N PRO A 16 22.16 22.87 -17.90
CA PRO A 16 22.69 21.89 -18.86
C PRO A 16 22.24 20.49 -18.41
N GLY A 17 21.14 19.99 -18.97
CA GLY A 17 20.64 18.64 -18.70
C GLY A 17 19.15 18.38 -18.87
N GLU A 18 18.33 19.41 -19.13
CA GLU A 18 16.88 19.23 -19.35
C GLU A 18 16.59 18.71 -20.76
N GLN A 19 16.86 17.42 -20.97
CA GLN A 19 16.18 16.63 -21.99
C GLN A 19 14.77 16.33 -21.45
N PRO A 20 13.67 16.61 -22.20
CA PRO A 20 12.34 16.19 -21.78
C PRO A 20 12.32 14.66 -21.75
N SER A 21 12.45 14.12 -20.55
CA SER A 21 12.30 12.69 -20.31
C SER A 21 10.81 12.41 -20.31
N ASP A 22 10.27 12.18 -21.51
CA ASP A 22 8.98 11.55 -21.72
C ASP A 22 9.09 10.11 -21.18
N THR A 23 9.00 9.97 -19.87
CA THR A 23 8.96 8.68 -19.17
C THR A 23 7.60 8.59 -18.49
N ALA A 24 6.56 8.51 -19.32
CA ALA A 24 5.28 8.00 -18.87
C ALA A 24 5.48 6.54 -18.43
N PRO A 25 5.19 6.16 -17.17
CA PRO A 25 5.27 4.77 -16.74
C PRO A 25 4.00 4.04 -17.19
N GLN A 26 3.92 3.64 -18.47
CA GLN A 26 2.73 2.97 -19.02
C GLN A 26 2.92 1.48 -19.35
N ASP A 27 4.13 0.92 -19.25
CA ASP A 27 4.37 -0.48 -19.67
C ASP A 27 4.43 -1.51 -18.53
N PHE A 28 4.38 -1.10 -17.26
CA PHE A 28 4.55 -2.05 -16.15
C PHE A 28 3.33 -2.94 -15.87
N TYR A 29 2.15 -2.64 -16.43
CA TYR A 29 0.90 -3.37 -16.17
C TYR A 29 0.41 -4.26 -17.32
N ARG A 30 1.17 -4.40 -18.42
CA ARG A 30 0.67 -5.04 -19.65
C ARG A 30 0.99 -6.53 -19.82
N GLN A 31 1.20 -7.27 -18.72
CA GLN A 31 1.33 -8.73 -18.80
C GLN A 31 0.05 -9.44 -18.30
N PRO A 32 -0.72 -10.09 -19.18
CA PRO A 32 -1.75 -11.04 -18.74
C PRO A 32 -1.08 -12.31 -18.17
N PRO A 33 -1.62 -12.90 -17.08
CA PRO A 33 -1.10 -14.16 -16.55
C PRO A 33 -1.36 -15.32 -17.51
N PRO A 34 -0.46 -16.31 -17.62
CA PRO A 34 -0.70 -17.51 -18.41
C PRO A 34 -1.83 -18.35 -17.77
N LEU A 35 -2.81 -18.73 -18.59
CA LEU A 35 -3.90 -19.65 -18.22
C LEU A 35 -3.31 -21.05 -18.01
N GLY A 36 -3.09 -21.42 -16.75
CA GLY A 36 -2.75 -22.79 -16.38
C GLY A 36 -3.88 -23.74 -16.74
N GLN A 37 -3.60 -24.72 -17.60
CA GLN A 37 -4.52 -25.82 -17.90
C GLN A 37 -4.65 -26.72 -16.66
N GLY A 38 -5.80 -26.63 -16.00
CA GLY A 38 -6.15 -27.50 -14.88
C GLY A 38 -6.54 -28.89 -15.38
N ASN A 39 -5.69 -29.89 -15.11
CA ASN A 39 -6.04 -31.30 -15.23
C ASN A 39 -6.99 -31.68 -14.09
N VAL A 40 -8.27 -31.87 -14.39
CA VAL A 40 -9.27 -32.33 -13.42
C VAL A 40 -9.17 -33.85 -13.23
N HIS A 41 -8.54 -34.27 -12.15
CA HIS A 41 -8.62 -35.66 -11.68
C HIS A 41 -9.67 -35.73 -10.56
N ALA A 42 -10.80 -36.39 -10.84
CA ALA A 42 -11.84 -36.63 -9.84
C ALA A 42 -11.42 -37.81 -8.93
N PRO A 43 -11.47 -37.67 -7.59
CA PRO A 43 -11.28 -38.80 -6.70
C PRO A 43 -12.57 -39.67 -6.62
N PRO A 44 -12.46 -40.99 -6.40
CA PRO A 44 -13.61 -41.85 -6.20
C PRO A 44 -14.27 -41.59 -4.84
N THR A 45 -15.60 -41.60 -4.84
CA THR A 45 -16.42 -41.57 -3.62
C THR A 45 -16.16 -42.83 -2.80
N ASN A 46 -15.90 -42.68 -1.50
CA ASN A 46 -15.88 -43.82 -0.60
C ASN A 46 -16.45 -43.47 0.78
N GLN A 47 -17.55 -44.15 1.06
CA GLN A 47 -18.00 -44.70 2.33
C GLN A 47 -18.42 -43.77 3.47
N ILE A 48 -19.72 -43.90 3.75
CA ILE A 48 -20.43 -43.50 4.96
C ILE A 48 -19.82 -44.24 6.15
N TYR A 49 -19.27 -43.50 7.11
CA TYR A 49 -19.13 -43.97 8.50
C TYR A 49 -19.83 -42.98 9.41
N GLN A 50 -20.98 -43.41 9.91
CA GLN A 50 -21.73 -42.77 10.99
C GLN A 50 -20.92 -42.96 12.28
N SER A 51 -20.43 -41.87 12.84
CA SER A 51 -19.76 -41.85 14.15
C SER A 51 -20.65 -41.08 15.13
N GLU A 52 -21.07 -41.75 16.19
CA GLU A 52 -21.84 -41.21 17.31
C GLU A 52 -21.03 -40.12 18.06
N PRO A 53 -21.64 -39.02 18.52
CA PRO A 53 -20.90 -38.00 19.28
C PRO A 53 -20.65 -38.45 20.73
N PRO A 54 -19.43 -38.28 21.26
CA PRO A 54 -19.16 -38.47 22.68
C PRO A 54 -19.79 -37.35 23.51
N PRO A 55 -20.13 -37.60 24.80
CA PRO A 55 -20.64 -36.57 25.70
C PRO A 55 -19.57 -35.50 25.96
N SER A 56 -20.00 -34.24 25.86
CA SER A 56 -19.18 -33.05 26.07
C SER A 56 -18.93 -32.79 27.55
N ASP A 57 -17.69 -33.00 28.00
CA ASP A 57 -17.19 -32.40 29.23
C ASP A 57 -16.96 -30.89 29.01
N THR A 58 -17.82 -30.08 29.59
CA THR A 58 -17.72 -28.62 29.60
C THR A 58 -16.56 -28.16 30.49
N PHE A 59 -15.38 -27.95 29.90
CA PHE A 59 -14.35 -27.11 30.49
C PHE A 59 -14.59 -25.65 30.09
N THR A 60 -15.08 -24.85 31.04
CA THR A 60 -15.28 -23.40 30.89
C THR A 60 -13.93 -22.69 30.98
N ALA A 61 -13.28 -22.45 29.85
CA ALA A 61 -12.17 -21.50 29.79
C ALA A 61 -12.72 -20.05 29.89
N PRO A 62 -12.06 -19.13 30.62
CA PRO A 62 -12.47 -17.74 30.65
C PRO A 62 -12.30 -17.14 29.25
N ILE A 63 -13.43 -16.71 28.66
CA ILE A 63 -13.47 -15.93 27.42
C ILE A 63 -12.79 -14.59 27.69
N VAL A 64 -11.55 -14.45 27.21
CA VAL A 64 -10.96 -13.13 27.00
C VAL A 64 -11.74 -12.47 25.84
N PRO A 65 -12.29 -11.26 26.01
CA PRO A 65 -12.92 -10.58 24.89
C PRO A 65 -11.87 -10.37 23.80
N PRO A 66 -12.20 -10.61 22.52
CA PRO A 66 -11.30 -10.23 21.44
C PRO A 66 -11.07 -8.72 21.54
N VAL A 67 -9.80 -8.32 21.66
CA VAL A 67 -9.40 -6.94 21.46
C VAL A 67 -9.71 -6.61 20.00
N THR A 68 -10.91 -6.11 19.74
CA THR A 68 -11.22 -5.45 18.48
C THR A 68 -10.36 -4.20 18.45
N GLN A 69 -9.15 -4.32 17.90
CA GLN A 69 -8.41 -3.16 17.40
C GLN A 69 -9.37 -2.52 16.41
N SER A 70 -10.07 -1.48 16.85
CA SER A 70 -10.88 -0.64 16.01
C SER A 70 -9.93 -0.10 14.95
N ARG A 71 -9.87 -0.77 13.79
CA ARG A 71 -9.36 -0.19 12.56
C ARG A 71 -10.24 1.04 12.35
N GLY A 72 -9.77 2.15 12.89
CA GLY A 72 -10.38 3.45 12.73
C GLY A 72 -10.64 3.64 11.25
N GLN A 73 -11.79 4.20 10.93
CA GLN A 73 -12.15 4.51 9.56
C GLN A 73 -10.98 5.25 8.91
N LEU A 74 -10.44 4.69 7.83
CA LEU A 74 -9.26 5.23 7.18
C LEU A 74 -9.57 6.64 6.72
N ASN A 75 -8.64 7.56 6.99
CA ASN A 75 -8.72 8.91 6.47
C ASN A 75 -8.31 8.86 4.98
N THR A 76 -9.30 9.02 4.11
CA THR A 76 -9.16 9.04 2.64
C THR A 76 -9.20 10.46 2.06
N ASP A 77 -8.98 11.49 2.88
CA ASP A 77 -8.89 12.86 2.39
C ASP A 77 -7.68 13.00 1.46
N ASP A 78 -7.81 13.72 0.33
CA ASP A 78 -6.72 13.88 -0.65
C ASP A 78 -5.44 14.46 -0.01
N GLU A 79 -5.58 15.36 0.95
CA GLU A 79 -4.45 15.93 1.69
C GLU A 79 -3.76 14.87 2.58
N ALA A 80 -4.54 14.00 3.25
CA ALA A 80 -4.01 12.92 4.05
C ALA A 80 -3.28 11.89 3.19
N ILE A 81 -3.85 11.54 2.04
CA ILE A 81 -3.23 10.64 1.06
C ILE A 81 -1.91 11.24 0.55
N ALA A 82 -1.89 12.53 0.17
CA ALA A 82 -0.69 13.19 -0.32
C ALA A 82 0.45 13.20 0.72
N LYS A 83 0.12 13.47 1.99
CA LYS A 83 1.07 13.41 3.11
C LYS A 83 1.58 11.98 3.34
N ALA A 84 0.70 10.98 3.37
CA ALA A 84 1.07 9.58 3.55
C ALA A 84 2.00 9.08 2.42
N GLN A 85 1.72 9.46 1.18
CA GLN A 85 2.60 9.16 0.05
C GLN A 85 4.00 9.78 0.19
N LYS A 86 4.08 11.01 0.71
CA LYS A 86 5.37 11.68 0.95
C LYS A 86 6.21 10.92 1.97
N HIS A 87 5.62 10.55 3.11
CA HIS A 87 6.26 9.71 4.11
C HIS A 87 6.71 8.36 3.51
N ALA A 88 5.88 7.71 2.69
CA ALA A 88 6.26 6.46 2.02
C ALA A 88 7.47 6.64 1.07
N ARG A 89 7.55 7.74 0.32
CA ARG A 89 8.72 8.04 -0.53
C ARG A 89 9.99 8.22 0.28
N TRP A 90 9.90 8.92 1.42
CA TRP A 90 11.01 9.06 2.35
C TRP A 90 11.45 7.72 2.95
N ALA A 91 10.50 6.86 3.34
CA ALA A 91 10.79 5.52 3.82
C ALA A 91 11.54 4.68 2.77
N ILE A 92 11.12 4.73 1.50
CA ILE A 92 11.79 4.01 0.41
C ILE A 92 13.24 4.47 0.27
N SER A 93 13.50 5.79 0.29
CA SER A 93 14.86 6.32 0.26
C SER A 93 15.67 5.86 1.47
N ALA A 94 15.10 5.88 2.68
CA ALA A 94 15.78 5.42 3.89
C ALA A 94 16.20 3.94 3.79
N LEU A 95 15.33 3.08 3.24
CA LEU A 95 15.66 1.67 2.98
C LEU A 95 16.79 1.50 1.96
N ASN A 96 16.88 2.37 0.95
CA ASN A 96 18.00 2.36 0.00
C ASN A 96 19.34 2.72 0.64
N PHE A 97 19.34 3.43 1.78
CA PHE A 97 20.53 3.75 2.57
C PHE A 97 20.68 2.85 3.81
N GLU A 98 19.94 1.73 3.87
CA GLU A 98 19.98 0.77 4.98
C GLU A 98 19.58 1.35 6.35
N ASP A 99 18.92 2.52 6.37
CA ASP A 99 18.43 3.17 7.58
C ASP A 99 17.01 2.67 7.92
N ALA A 100 16.96 1.46 8.49
CA ALA A 100 15.72 0.80 8.85
C ALA A 100 14.91 1.56 9.92
N GLU A 101 15.59 2.20 10.88
CA GLU A 101 14.93 2.95 11.94
C GLU A 101 14.16 4.16 11.39
N THR A 102 14.76 4.90 10.46
CA THR A 102 14.10 6.02 9.79
C THR A 102 12.95 5.53 8.93
N ALA A 103 13.12 4.45 8.17
CA ALA A 103 12.04 3.87 7.37
C ALA A 103 10.81 3.51 8.20
N VAL A 104 11.00 2.88 9.37
CA VAL A 104 9.90 2.53 10.28
C VAL A 104 9.18 3.77 10.82
N LYS A 105 9.92 4.82 11.18
CA LYS A 105 9.34 6.09 11.65
C LYS A 105 8.46 6.73 10.58
N GLU A 106 8.95 6.79 9.34
CA GLU A 106 8.21 7.34 8.21
C GLU A 106 6.95 6.53 7.88
N LEU A 107 7.04 5.21 7.88
CA LEU A 107 5.86 4.35 7.63
C LEU A 107 4.80 4.51 8.72
N ARG A 108 5.19 4.63 9.99
CA ARG A 108 4.25 4.92 11.08
C ARG A 108 3.58 6.27 10.90
N ALA A 109 4.33 7.31 10.52
CA ALA A 109 3.76 8.62 10.23
C ALA A 109 2.75 8.57 9.07
N ALA A 110 3.04 7.79 8.02
CA ALA A 110 2.12 7.57 6.91
C ALA A 110 0.82 6.90 7.38
N LEU A 111 0.91 5.84 8.17
CA LEU A 111 -0.23 5.11 8.71
C LEU A 111 -1.08 5.99 9.65
N GLN A 112 -0.44 6.76 10.54
CA GLN A 112 -1.11 7.73 11.40
C GLN A 112 -1.87 8.78 10.61
N THR A 113 -1.28 9.28 9.52
CA THR A 113 -1.94 10.23 8.61
C THR A 113 -3.20 9.63 7.99
N LEU A 114 -3.19 8.34 7.67
CA LEU A 114 -4.34 7.60 7.16
C LEU A 114 -5.31 7.12 8.25
N GLY A 115 -5.09 7.48 9.52
CA GLY A 115 -5.94 7.06 10.64
C GLY A 115 -5.79 5.58 11.03
N ALA A 116 -4.80 4.87 10.48
CA ALA A 116 -4.44 3.51 10.88
C ALA A 116 -3.26 3.59 11.86
N GLN A 117 -3.48 3.39 13.15
CA GLN A 117 -2.42 3.41 14.17
C GLN A 117 -2.47 2.17 15.06
#